data_AF-X1DEI4-F1
#
_entry.id   AF-X1DEI4-F1
#
_cell.length_a   1.000
_cell.length_b   1.000
_cell.length_c   1.000
_cell.angle_alpha   90.00
_cell.angle_beta   90.00
_cell.angle_gamma   90.00
#
_symmetry.space_group_name_H-M   'P 1'
#
loop_
_entity.id
_entity.type
_entity.pdbx_description
1 polymer ?
#
loop_
_entity_poly.entity_id
_entity_poly.type
_entity_poly.pdbx_seq_one_letter_code
_entity_poly.pdbx_strand_id
1 'polypeptide(L)' 'MAEIFGKKYTREELTRFTGDISQIAGMKQYELLEGKGRGVRALDVWTGT' A
#
# COMPACT_ATOMS: atom_id res chain seq x y z
N MET A 1 4.71 -1.76 10.18
CA MET A 1 5.14 -3.14 10.46
C MET A 1 4.04 -4.05 9.96
N ALA A 2 4.37 -5.05 9.15
CA ALA A 2 3.40 -6.03 8.69
C ALA A 2 3.61 -7.34 9.44
N GLU A 3 2.54 -8.03 9.81
CA GLU A 3 2.61 -9.35 10.44
C GLU A 3 2.23 -10.40 9.40
N ILE A 4 3.17 -11.29 9.08
CA ILE A 4 3.00 -12.33 8.06
C ILE A 4 3.36 -13.66 8.73
N PHE A 5 2.40 -14.60 8.75
CA PHE A 5 2.54 -15.92 9.40
C PHE A 5 3.08 -15.88 10.85
N GLY A 6 2.63 -14.90 11.65
CA GLY A 6 3.06 -14.76 13.05
C GLY A 6 4.48 -14.20 13.23
N LYS A 7 5.15 -13.79 12.14
CA LYS A 7 6.40 -13.02 12.19
C LYS A 7 6.12 -11.56 11.90
N LYS A 8 6.67 -10.68 12.74
CA LYS A 8 6.64 -9.24 12.52
C LYS A 8 7.77 -8.87 11.57
N TYR A 9 7.42 -8.32 10.42
CA TYR A 9 8.36 -7.82 9.45
C TYR A 9 8.39 -6.28 9.46
N THR A 10 9.61 -5.76 9.47
CA THR A 10 9.89 -4.35 9.25
C THR A 10 9.83 -4.02 7.76
N ARG A 11 9.67 -2.74 7.43
CA ARG A 11 9.63 -2.27 6.04
C ARG A 11 10.96 -2.59 5.33
N GLU A 12 12.08 -2.45 6.03
CA GLU A 12 13.41 -2.75 5.48
C GLU A 12 13.57 -4.24 5.16
N GLU A 13 13.09 -5.13 6.03
CA GLU A 13 13.14 -6.58 5.79
C GLU A 13 12.31 -6.98 4.58
N LEU A 14 11.09 -6.47 4.46
CA LEU A 14 10.24 -6.76 3.29
C LEU A 14 10.85 -6.24 1.99
N THR A 15 11.48 -5.06 2.01
CA THR A 15 12.14 -4.47 0.83
C THR A 15 13.39 -5.26 0.40
N ARG A 16 14.02 -6.04 1.30
CA ARG A 16 15.10 -6.98 0.91
C ARG A 16 14.58 -8.20 0.17
N PHE A 17 13.35 -8.64 0.45
CA PHE A 17 12.74 -9.80 -0.22
C PHE A 17 12.01 -9.41 -1.50
N THR A 18 11.43 -8.20 -1.54
CA THR A 18 10.72 -7.66 -2.71
C THR A 18 11.40 -6.36 -3.07
N GLY A 19 12.13 -6.31 -4.18
CA GLY A 19 12.95 -5.15 -4.56
C GLY A 19 12.19 -3.81 -4.48
N ASP A 20 10.86 -3.83 -4.62
CA ASP A 20 9.98 -2.73 -4.23
C ASP A 20 8.82 -3.22 -3.34
N ILE A 21 8.57 -2.52 -2.23
CA ILE A 21 7.49 -2.83 -1.27
C ILE A 21 6.09 -2.76 -1.91
N SER A 22 5.94 -2.01 -3.01
CA SER A 22 4.68 -1.93 -3.78
C SER A 22 4.27 -3.25 -4.41
N GLN A 23 5.19 -4.21 -4.54
CA GLN A 23 4.89 -5.52 -5.12
C GLN A 23 4.15 -6.47 -4.16
N ILE A 24 4.18 -6.22 -2.84
CA ILE A 24 3.55 -7.11 -1.85
C ILE A 24 2.06 -6.81 -1.76
N ALA A 25 1.73 -5.64 -1.24
CA ALA A 25 0.39 -5.10 -1.07
C ALA A 25 0.56 -3.64 -0.63
N GLY A 26 -0.31 -2.76 -1.11
CA GLY A 26 -0.18 -1.33 -0.85
C GLY A 26 -1.54 -0.67 -0.71
N MET A 27 -1.59 0.40 0.07
CA MET A 27 -2.69 1.34 0.04
C MET A 27 -2.18 2.71 -0.39
N LYS A 28 -2.80 3.31 -1.41
CA LYS A 28 -2.50 4.66 -1.87
C LYS A 28 -3.69 5.55 -1.59
N GLN A 29 -3.50 6.51 -0.69
CA GLN A 29 -4.51 7.54 -0.44
C GLN A 29 -4.30 8.69 -1.42
N TYR A 30 -5.38 9.14 -2.05
CA TYR A 30 -5.36 10.33 -2.90
C TYR A 30 -6.65 11.12 -2.77
N GLU A 31 -6.57 12.39 -3.13
CA GLU A 31 -7.72 13.27 -3.22
C GLU A 31 -8.00 13.58 -4.69
N LEU A 32 -9.26 13.48 -5.09
CA LEU A 32 -9.67 13.86 -6.42
C LEU A 32 -9.69 15.39 -6.51
N LEU A 33 -8.80 15.95 -7.33
CA LEU A 33 -8.64 17.40 -7.44
C LEU A 33 -9.68 18.06 -8.36
N GLU A 34 -10.26 17.29 -9.29
CA GLU A 34 -11.16 17.81 -10.33
C GLU A 34 -12.30 16.84 -10.67
N GLY A 35 -13.29 17.31 -11.43
CA GLY A 35 -14.46 16.55 -11.86
C GLY A 35 -15.55 16.42 -10.78
N LYS A 36 -16.57 15.57 -11.03
CA LYS A 36 -17.70 15.35 -10.11
C LYS A 36 -17.29 14.82 -8.73
N GLY A 37 -16.11 14.21 -8.64
CA GLY A 37 -15.54 13.70 -7.40
C GLY A 37 -14.60 14.68 -6.68
N ARG A 38 -14.50 15.94 -7.11
CA ARG A 38 -13.57 16.91 -6.51
C ARG A 38 -13.77 17.02 -4.99
N GLY A 39 -12.68 16.87 -4.23
CA GLY A 39 -12.67 16.89 -2.76
C GLY A 39 -12.95 15.54 -2.10
N VAL A 40 -13.18 14.48 -2.87
CA VAL A 40 -13.32 13.12 -2.34
C VAL A 40 -11.93 12.56 -2.01
N ARG A 41 -11.78 12.10 -0.77
CA ARG A 41 -10.64 11.30 -0.33
C ARG A 41 -10.90 9.84 -0.68
N ALA A 42 -10.07 9.29 -1.54
CA ALA A 42 -10.13 7.90 -1.97
C ALA A 42 -8.91 7.13 -1.46
N LEU A 43 -9.09 5.81 -1.33
CA LEU A 43 -8.10 4.89 -0.83
C LEU A 43 -8.07 3.71 -1.78
N ASP A 44 -6.98 3.60 -2.52
CA ASP A 44 -6.76 2.54 -3.51
C ASP A 44 -5.94 1.42 -2.86
N VAL A 45 -6.54 0.24 -2.77
CA VAL A 45 -6.01 -0.90 -2.05
C VAL A 45 -5.63 -1.96 -3.06
N TRP A 46 -4.33 -2.22 -3.17
CA TRP A 46 -3.77 -3.30 -3.96
C TRP A 46 -3.32 -4.42 -3.03
N THR A 47 -3.90 -5.61 -3.17
CA THR A 47 -3.60 -6.74 -2.27
C THR A 47 -2.53 -7.69 -2.80
N GLY A 48 -1.89 -7.38 -3.94
CA GLY A 48 -1.11 -8.37 -4.67
C GLY A 48 -2.03 -9.44 -5.29
N THR A 49 -1.64 -9.98 -6.44
CA THR A 49 -2.31 -11.14 -7.05
C THR A 49 -1.54 -12.40 -6.71
#